data_AF-A0A3D2U5B1-F1
#
_entry.id   AF-A0A3D2U5B1-F1
#
_cell.length_a   1.000
_cell.length_b   1.000
_cell.length_c   1.000
_cell.angle_alpha   90.00
_cell.angle_beta   90.00
_cell.angle_gamma   90.00
#
_symmetry.space_group_name_H-M   'P 1'
#
loop_
_entity.id
_entity.type
_entity.pdbx_description
1 polymer ?
#
loop_
_entity_poly.entity_id
_entity_poly.type
_entity_poly.pdbx_seq_one_letter_code
_entity_poly.pdbx_strand_id
1 'polypeptide(L)'
;MLIDPTNGKLGLEFPWRSRKYESVNASCPLVVGGNRIFVSASYQTGSALLEVGPDLSSHKVVWKMVDAEHNTEPDQLGLHWGTPLIKDGYLYGFDGRNEPDASLVCVDLKAGRVVWREEPEWEQTVTVQGVEQTLTLSTLRGSFLAADGQALVLGELGQLMWMDLTPKGYKITQRSSLFLARESWCPPVISRGLLYISQNMRDPVTRSSPRLICYDLRRR
;
A
#
# COMPACT_ATOMS: atom_id res chain seq x y z
N MET A 1 12.10 -13.42 7.82
CA MET A 1 13.24 -14.38 7.81
C MET A 1 14.18 -13.99 6.70
N LEU A 2 15.49 -14.21 6.88
CA LEU A 2 16.49 -14.14 5.82
C LEU A 2 17.00 -15.55 5.56
N ILE A 3 16.88 -16.00 4.31
CA ILE A 3 17.22 -17.35 3.87
C ILE A 3 18.21 -17.22 2.72
N ASP A 4 19.27 -18.02 2.74
CA ASP A 4 20.19 -18.15 1.62
C ASP A 4 19.48 -18.82 0.43
N PRO A 5 19.33 -18.14 -0.72
CA PRO A 5 18.57 -18.67 -1.84
C PRO A 5 19.27 -19.87 -2.52
N THR A 6 20.55 -20.11 -2.25
CA THR A 6 21.32 -21.18 -2.89
C THR A 6 21.21 -22.53 -2.19
N ASN A 7 21.02 -22.52 -0.86
CA ASN A 7 21.03 -23.72 -0.04
C ASN A 7 19.86 -23.80 0.97
N GLY A 8 19.01 -22.77 1.05
CA GLY A 8 17.87 -22.72 1.94
C GLY A 8 18.22 -22.55 3.42
N LYS A 9 19.49 -22.31 3.77
CA LYS A 9 19.92 -22.11 5.14
C LYS A 9 19.30 -20.83 5.68
N LEU A 10 18.66 -20.96 6.84
CA LEU A 10 18.18 -19.83 7.61
C LEU A 10 19.36 -19.06 8.22
N GLY A 11 19.46 -17.77 7.90
CA GLY A 11 20.48 -16.87 8.47
C GLY A 11 19.95 -16.11 9.69
N LEU A 12 18.79 -15.46 9.53
CA LEU A 12 18.19 -14.59 10.54
C LEU A 12 16.68 -14.78 10.61
N GLU A 13 16.16 -14.81 11.84
CA GLU A 13 14.74 -14.66 12.12
C GLU A 13 14.46 -13.40 12.93
N PHE A 14 13.35 -12.75 12.58
CA PHE A 14 12.72 -11.73 13.40
C PHE A 14 11.26 -12.13 13.58
N PRO A 15 10.84 -12.50 14.80
CA PRO A 15 9.46 -12.90 15.06
C PRO A 15 8.49 -11.75 14.72
N TRP A 16 7.65 -11.98 13.70
CA TRP A 16 6.72 -10.98 13.20
C TRP A 16 5.38 -11.62 12.85
N ARG A 17 4.48 -11.64 13.84
CA ARG A 17 3.13 -12.19 13.69
C ARG A 17 2.20 -11.53 14.71
N SER A 18 1.02 -11.16 14.26
CA SER A 18 -0.04 -10.68 15.16
C SER A 18 -0.47 -11.78 16.14
N ARG A 19 -0.95 -11.35 17.32
CA ARG A 19 -1.54 -12.27 18.31
C ARG A 19 -2.97 -12.71 17.93
N LYS A 20 -3.65 -12.00 17.03
CA LYS A 20 -4.97 -12.39 16.52
C LYS A 20 -4.85 -13.64 15.66
N TYR A 21 -5.71 -14.61 15.93
CA TYR A 21 -5.69 -15.91 15.24
C TYR A 21 -5.96 -15.76 13.73
N GLU A 22 -7.01 -15.02 13.37
CA GLU A 22 -7.40 -14.73 11.98
C GLU A 22 -6.56 -13.63 11.31
N SER A 23 -5.29 -13.48 11.71
CA SER A 23 -4.40 -12.47 11.13
C SER A 23 -3.72 -12.96 9.86
N VAL A 24 -3.45 -11.99 8.99
CA VAL A 24 -2.69 -12.17 7.76
C VAL A 24 -1.47 -11.27 7.83
N ASN A 25 -0.31 -11.80 7.42
CA ASN A 25 0.91 -11.03 7.22
C ASN A 25 1.19 -11.01 5.71
N ALA A 26 0.70 -9.97 5.03
CA ALA A 26 0.73 -9.87 3.56
C ALA A 26 1.60 -8.70 3.04
N SER A 27 1.80 -7.64 3.84
CA SER A 27 2.74 -6.57 3.47
C SER A 27 4.15 -7.12 3.28
N CYS A 28 4.75 -6.86 2.12
CA CYS A 28 6.10 -7.35 1.82
C CYS A 28 7.16 -6.58 2.62
N PRO A 29 8.15 -7.27 3.22
CA PRO A 29 9.35 -6.63 3.75
C PRO A 29 10.10 -5.85 2.68
N LEU A 30 10.64 -4.68 3.02
CA LEU A 30 11.41 -3.84 2.09
C LEU A 30 12.81 -3.58 2.62
N VAL A 31 13.81 -3.71 1.75
CA VAL A 31 15.15 -3.18 2.01
C VAL A 31 15.14 -1.69 1.73
N VAL A 32 15.34 -0.86 2.75
CA VAL A 32 15.15 0.60 2.68
C VAL A 32 16.46 1.37 2.78
N GLY A 33 17.56 0.74 2.34
CA GLY A 33 18.91 1.32 2.26
C GLY A 33 19.91 0.62 3.17
N GLY A 34 21.12 0.41 2.64
CA GLY A 34 22.19 -0.30 3.34
C GLY A 34 21.75 -1.69 3.79
N ASN A 35 21.83 -1.92 5.10
CA ASN A 35 21.44 -3.16 5.78
C ASN A 35 20.09 -3.05 6.51
N ARG A 36 19.23 -2.09 6.15
CA ARG A 36 17.96 -1.85 6.85
C ARG A 36 16.77 -2.48 6.16
N ILE A 37 15.92 -3.13 6.96
CA ILE A 37 14.72 -3.81 6.49
C ILE A 37 13.51 -3.25 7.23
N PHE A 38 12.56 -2.69 6.48
CA PHE A 38 11.25 -2.31 6.99
C PHE A 38 10.30 -3.50 6.91
N VAL A 39 9.54 -3.72 7.98
CA VAL A 39 8.44 -4.70 8.04
C VAL A 39 7.20 -4.04 8.64
N SER A 40 6.03 -4.46 8.16
CA SER A 40 4.74 -4.01 8.66
C SER A 40 3.74 -5.14 8.61
N ALA A 41 2.78 -5.12 9.51
CA ALA A 41 1.55 -5.88 9.40
C ALA A 41 0.46 -5.17 10.20
N SER A 42 -0.76 -5.18 9.69
CA SER A 42 -1.93 -4.81 10.51
C SER A 42 -2.22 -5.88 11.59
N TYR A 43 -3.46 -5.93 12.08
CA TYR A 43 -3.93 -6.86 13.10
C TYR A 43 -3.25 -6.65 14.47
N GLN A 44 -2.96 -5.41 14.82
CA GLN A 44 -2.26 -5.00 16.04
C GLN A 44 -0.81 -5.48 16.11
N THR A 45 -0.14 -5.62 14.95
CA THR A 45 1.30 -5.94 14.89
C THR A 45 2.14 -4.67 14.82
N GLY A 46 1.75 -3.72 13.97
CA GLY A 46 2.47 -2.47 13.77
C GLY A 46 3.54 -2.58 12.71
N SER A 47 4.59 -1.77 12.87
CA SER A 47 5.72 -1.69 11.95
C SER A 47 7.05 -1.63 12.69
N ALA A 48 8.11 -2.07 12.05
CA ALA A 48 9.46 -1.98 12.57
C ALA A 48 10.47 -1.71 11.47
N LEU A 49 11.50 -0.94 11.81
CA LEU A 49 12.72 -0.85 11.02
C LEU A 49 13.82 -1.63 11.71
N LEU A 50 14.37 -2.61 11.01
CA LEU A 50 15.47 -3.43 11.45
C LEU A 50 16.76 -2.97 10.79
N GLU A 51 17.86 -3.09 11.49
CA GLU A 51 19.22 -2.99 10.94
C GLU A 51 19.90 -4.35 11.11
N VAL A 52 20.31 -4.96 10.01
CA VAL A 52 20.85 -6.33 9.96
C VAL A 52 22.36 -6.31 10.05
N GLY A 53 22.96 -7.20 10.85
CA GLY A 53 24.41 -7.34 10.98
C GLY A 53 25.09 -7.70 9.64
N PRO A 54 26.39 -7.39 9.48
CA PRO A 54 27.12 -7.61 8.23
C PRO A 54 27.19 -9.09 7.81
N ASP A 55 27.08 -10.01 8.76
CA ASP A 55 27.08 -11.46 8.56
C ASP A 55 25.68 -12.07 8.41
N LEU A 56 24.63 -11.22 8.38
CA LEU A 56 23.23 -11.62 8.30
C LEU A 56 22.78 -12.57 9.42
N SER A 57 23.46 -12.59 10.55
CA SER A 57 23.15 -13.48 11.69
C SER A 57 22.44 -12.78 12.85
N SER A 58 22.46 -11.45 12.86
CA SER A 58 21.92 -10.61 13.93
C SER A 58 21.11 -9.44 13.39
N HIS A 59 20.24 -8.88 14.23
CA HIS A 59 19.51 -7.66 13.91
C HIS A 59 19.38 -6.78 15.15
N LYS A 60 19.24 -5.47 14.89
CA LYS A 60 18.83 -4.47 15.86
C LYS A 60 17.52 -3.85 15.39
N VAL A 61 16.57 -3.69 16.30
CA VAL A 61 15.39 -2.86 16.06
C VAL A 61 15.81 -1.39 16.17
N VAL A 62 15.71 -0.64 15.07
CA VAL A 62 15.99 0.81 15.02
C VAL A 62 14.85 1.59 15.66
N TRP A 63 13.61 1.28 15.26
CA TRP A 63 12.39 1.82 15.84
C TRP A 63 11.23 0.87 15.58
N LYS A 64 10.12 1.10 16.30
CA LYS A 64 8.82 0.44 16.11
C LYS A 64 7.70 1.46 16.14
N MET A 65 6.65 1.18 15.38
CA MET A 65 5.35 1.83 15.48
C MET A 65 4.32 0.77 15.87
N VAL A 66 3.33 1.19 16.64
CA VAL A 66 2.19 0.34 16.98
C VAL A 66 1.19 0.29 15.81
N ASP A 67 0.19 -0.59 15.92
CA ASP A 67 -1.02 -0.60 15.10
C ASP A 67 -2.19 -0.67 16.09
N ALA A 68 -2.72 0.49 16.48
CA ALA A 68 -3.86 0.54 17.38
C ALA A 68 -5.15 0.42 16.57
N GLU A 69 -6.16 -0.23 17.14
CA GLU A 69 -7.46 -0.33 16.46
C GLU A 69 -8.06 1.06 16.24
N HIS A 70 -8.65 1.29 15.07
CA HIS A 70 -9.27 2.57 14.68
C HIS A 70 -8.32 3.76 14.64
N ASN A 71 -7.03 3.50 14.42
CA ASN A 71 -6.00 4.53 14.22
C ASN A 71 -5.90 5.58 15.33
N THR A 72 -6.02 5.16 16.58
CA THR A 72 -6.08 6.07 17.74
C THR A 72 -4.74 6.65 18.18
N GLU A 73 -3.63 6.12 17.68
CA GLU A 73 -2.29 6.54 18.07
C GLU A 73 -1.67 7.45 17.00
N PRO A 74 -0.97 8.54 17.37
CA PRO A 74 -0.43 9.48 16.38
C PRO A 74 0.67 8.85 15.51
N ASP A 75 1.61 8.17 16.16
CA ASP A 75 2.77 7.50 15.55
C ASP A 75 2.56 5.99 15.42
N GLN A 76 1.51 5.63 14.70
CA GLN A 76 1.21 4.24 14.33
C GLN A 76 1.38 3.98 12.84
N LEU A 77 1.54 2.70 12.51
CA LEU A 77 1.52 2.21 11.14
C LEU A 77 1.29 0.69 11.12
N GLY A 78 0.18 0.25 10.55
CA GLY A 78 -0.15 -1.14 10.26
C GLY A 78 -0.60 -1.31 8.81
N LEU A 79 0.30 -1.76 7.94
CA LEU A 79 -0.03 -2.02 6.54
C LEU A 79 -0.69 -3.40 6.39
N HIS A 80 -1.87 -3.43 5.77
CA HIS A 80 -2.64 -4.66 5.63
C HIS A 80 -2.00 -5.59 4.58
N TRP A 81 -2.25 -5.32 3.30
CA TRP A 81 -1.67 -6.05 2.17
C TRP A 81 -0.78 -5.17 1.29
N GLY A 82 -0.88 -3.85 1.40
CA GLY A 82 -0.15 -2.91 0.58
C GLY A 82 1.34 -2.89 0.91
N THR A 83 2.19 -2.95 -0.13
CA THR A 83 3.61 -2.64 0.00
C THR A 83 3.80 -1.13 -0.13
N PRO A 84 4.50 -0.47 0.80
CA PRO A 84 4.61 0.98 0.76
C PRO A 84 5.61 1.43 -0.31
N LEU A 85 5.47 2.68 -0.74
CA LEU A 85 6.44 3.35 -1.60
C LEU A 85 7.51 4.05 -0.75
N ILE A 86 8.77 3.79 -1.05
CA ILE A 86 9.90 4.52 -0.45
C ILE A 86 10.37 5.58 -1.44
N LYS A 87 10.38 6.84 -1.01
CA LYS A 87 10.84 7.96 -1.83
C LYS A 87 11.48 9.04 -0.96
N ASP A 88 12.69 9.46 -1.34
CA ASP A 88 13.43 10.58 -0.73
C ASP A 88 13.61 10.47 0.81
N GLY A 89 13.75 9.25 1.34
CA GLY A 89 13.89 9.00 2.78
C GLY A 89 12.57 8.93 3.55
N TYR A 90 11.45 8.94 2.85
CA TYR A 90 10.11 8.81 3.42
C TYR A 90 9.43 7.54 2.91
N LEU A 91 8.53 7.03 3.74
CA LEU A 91 7.65 5.92 3.44
C LEU A 91 6.24 6.45 3.22
N TYR A 92 5.62 6.06 2.11
CA TYR A 92 4.23 6.33 1.80
C TYR A 92 3.46 5.01 1.79
N GLY A 93 2.39 4.92 2.57
CA GLY A 93 1.62 3.69 2.74
C GLY A 93 0.14 3.96 2.91
N PHE A 94 -0.64 2.90 2.95
CA PHE A 94 -2.02 2.94 3.41
C PHE A 94 -2.09 2.25 4.77
N ASP A 95 -2.18 3.06 5.81
CA ASP A 95 -2.38 2.60 7.19
C ASP A 95 -3.83 2.15 7.36
N GLY A 96 -4.08 1.09 8.10
CA GLY A 96 -5.43 0.60 8.36
C GLY A 96 -5.72 -0.82 7.90
N ARG A 97 -6.65 -1.47 8.61
CA ARG A 97 -7.03 -2.86 8.33
C ARG A 97 -8.24 -2.96 7.42
N ASN A 98 -9.26 -2.12 7.58
CA ASN A 98 -10.52 -2.18 6.84
C ASN A 98 -10.75 -0.87 6.08
N GLU A 99 -11.83 -0.80 5.31
CA GLU A 99 -12.19 0.39 4.53
C GLU A 99 -12.37 1.64 5.41
N PRO A 100 -13.11 1.61 6.55
CA PRO A 100 -13.37 2.81 7.33
C PRO A 100 -12.18 3.36 8.12
N ASP A 101 -11.13 2.55 8.31
CA ASP A 101 -9.93 2.90 9.06
C ASP A 101 -8.70 3.01 8.15
N ALA A 102 -8.89 3.22 6.84
CA ALA A 102 -7.79 3.31 5.88
C ALA A 102 -7.40 4.76 5.56
N SER A 103 -6.14 5.11 5.78
CA SER A 103 -5.62 6.46 5.48
C SER A 103 -4.30 6.38 4.71
N LEU A 104 -4.08 7.31 3.78
CA LEU A 104 -2.78 7.53 3.16
C LEU A 104 -1.85 8.19 4.19
N VAL A 105 -0.67 7.62 4.40
CA VAL A 105 0.26 8.07 5.44
C VAL A 105 1.65 8.32 4.88
N CYS A 106 2.33 9.33 5.41
CA CYS A 106 3.76 9.56 5.21
C CYS A 106 4.52 9.38 6.53
N VAL A 107 5.59 8.60 6.49
CA VAL A 107 6.47 8.34 7.64
C VAL A 107 7.89 8.79 7.32
N ASP A 108 8.52 9.49 8.25
CA ASP A 108 9.95 9.75 8.22
C ASP A 108 10.67 8.46 8.62
N LEU A 109 11.31 7.78 7.65
CA LEU A 109 11.95 6.49 7.88
C LEU A 109 13.13 6.57 8.85
N LYS A 110 13.80 7.72 8.93
CA LYS A 110 14.94 7.89 9.83
C LYS A 110 14.46 8.05 11.26
N ALA A 111 13.45 8.89 11.47
CA ALA A 111 12.93 9.19 12.79
C ALA A 111 11.95 8.12 13.32
N GLY A 112 11.29 7.37 12.43
CA GLY A 112 10.25 6.42 12.82
C GLY A 112 9.02 7.13 13.39
N ARG A 113 8.56 8.20 12.72
CA ARG A 113 7.37 8.97 13.10
C ARG A 113 6.50 9.33 11.90
N VAL A 114 5.20 9.47 12.13
CA VAL A 114 4.26 9.95 11.13
C VAL A 114 4.51 11.44 10.89
N VAL A 115 4.56 11.81 9.61
CA VAL A 115 4.70 13.21 9.17
C VAL A 115 3.32 13.80 8.90
N TRP A 116 2.48 13.04 8.20
CA TRP A 116 1.08 13.38 7.93
C TRP A 116 0.28 12.10 7.66
N ARG A 117 -1.03 12.18 7.86
CA ARG A 117 -2.01 11.14 7.60
C ARG A 117 -3.26 11.79 7.04
N GLU A 118 -3.75 11.30 5.92
CA GLU A 118 -4.83 11.93 5.16
C GLU A 118 -5.73 10.86 4.54
N GLU A 119 -6.99 11.21 4.31
CA GLU A 119 -7.99 10.35 3.63
C GLU A 119 -8.43 11.07 2.36
N PRO A 120 -7.81 10.78 1.20
CA PRO A 120 -8.19 11.44 -0.04
C PRO A 120 -9.61 11.08 -0.44
N GLU A 121 -10.49 12.07 -0.55
CA GLU A 121 -11.89 11.89 -0.93
C GLU A 121 -12.25 12.66 -2.21
N TRP A 122 -13.27 12.17 -2.91
CA TRP A 122 -13.85 12.83 -4.06
C TRP A 122 -15.26 12.36 -4.37
N GLU A 123 -15.97 13.16 -5.14
CA GLU A 123 -17.26 12.76 -5.73
C GLU A 123 -17.06 12.03 -7.06
N GLN A 124 -17.88 11.00 -7.27
CA GLN A 124 -18.01 10.29 -8.53
C GLN A 124 -19.48 10.01 -8.82
N THR A 125 -19.96 10.48 -9.97
CA THR A 125 -21.30 10.15 -10.47
C THR A 125 -21.27 8.82 -11.21
N VAL A 126 -22.23 7.95 -10.89
CA VAL A 126 -22.46 6.67 -11.56
C VAL A 126 -23.93 6.51 -11.90
N THR A 127 -24.23 5.82 -13.01
CA THR A 127 -25.59 5.52 -13.42
C THR A 127 -25.93 4.07 -13.06
N VAL A 128 -26.78 3.89 -12.06
CA VAL A 128 -27.25 2.57 -11.61
C VAL A 128 -28.68 2.39 -12.09
N GLN A 129 -28.92 1.40 -12.95
CA GLN A 129 -30.26 1.11 -13.48
C GLN A 129 -30.97 2.35 -14.10
N GLY A 130 -30.20 3.22 -14.75
CA GLY A 130 -30.72 4.44 -15.38
C GLY A 130 -30.90 5.63 -14.45
N VAL A 131 -30.54 5.51 -13.16
CA VAL A 131 -30.58 6.59 -12.18
C VAL A 131 -29.16 7.04 -11.86
N GLU A 132 -28.90 8.34 -12.00
CA GLU A 132 -27.63 8.92 -11.58
C GLU A 132 -27.54 9.01 -10.06
N GLN A 133 -26.40 8.60 -9.53
CA GLN A 133 -26.07 8.64 -8.11
C GLN A 133 -24.66 9.23 -7.98
N THR A 134 -24.49 10.22 -7.11
CA THR A 134 -23.17 10.73 -6.73
C THR A 134 -22.71 10.02 -5.48
N LEU A 135 -21.51 9.44 -5.54
CA LEU A 135 -20.87 8.72 -4.44
C LEU A 135 -19.64 9.50 -3.99
N THR A 136 -19.47 9.66 -2.68
CA THR A 136 -18.16 10.04 -2.11
C THR A 136 -17.31 8.79 -2.01
N LEU A 137 -16.16 8.81 -2.68
CA LEU A 137 -15.21 7.71 -2.71
C LEU A 137 -13.88 8.18 -2.15
N SER A 138 -13.14 7.23 -1.58
CA SER A 138 -11.77 7.41 -1.10
C SER A 138 -10.84 6.42 -1.77
N THR A 139 -9.53 6.62 -1.64
CA THR A 139 -8.55 5.59 -1.98
C THR A 139 -8.77 4.32 -1.17
N LEU A 140 -9.23 4.46 0.09
CA LEU A 140 -9.19 3.42 1.12
C LEU A 140 -7.76 2.85 1.21
N ARG A 141 -7.58 1.52 1.19
CA ARG A 141 -6.27 0.89 0.99
C ARG A 141 -5.90 0.89 -0.49
N GLY A 142 -4.64 0.67 -0.81
CA GLY A 142 -4.21 0.71 -2.20
C GLY A 142 -2.86 0.09 -2.47
N SER A 143 -2.54 -0.02 -3.76
CA SER A 143 -1.23 -0.40 -4.26
C SER A 143 -0.50 0.79 -4.85
N PHE A 144 0.81 0.88 -4.61
CA PHE A 144 1.70 1.81 -5.29
C PHE A 144 2.49 1.11 -6.39
N LEU A 145 2.76 1.83 -7.46
CA LEU A 145 3.78 1.53 -8.45
C LEU A 145 4.58 2.81 -8.72
N ALA A 146 5.89 2.75 -8.46
CA ALA A 146 6.79 3.83 -8.83
C ALA A 146 7.04 3.80 -10.34
N ALA A 147 6.77 4.91 -11.02
CA ALA A 147 7.02 5.07 -12.45
C ALA A 147 7.37 6.53 -12.74
N ASP A 148 8.47 6.76 -13.48
CA ASP A 148 8.93 8.09 -13.91
C ASP A 148 9.01 9.15 -12.79
N GLY A 149 9.41 8.73 -11.58
CA GLY A 149 9.52 9.61 -10.40
C GLY A 149 8.19 9.97 -9.72
N GLN A 150 7.08 9.48 -10.26
CA GLN A 150 5.72 9.63 -9.72
C GLN A 150 5.21 8.31 -9.12
N ALA A 151 4.15 8.41 -8.33
CA ALA A 151 3.43 7.26 -7.80
C ALA A 151 2.17 7.02 -8.62
N LEU A 152 2.10 5.88 -9.31
CA LEU A 152 0.84 5.36 -9.83
C LEU A 152 0.17 4.57 -8.71
N VAL A 153 -1.07 4.92 -8.39
CA VAL A 153 -1.82 4.38 -7.26
C VAL A 153 -3.11 3.74 -7.76
N LEU A 154 -3.32 2.48 -7.39
CA LEU A 154 -4.60 1.79 -7.56
C LEU A 154 -5.29 1.73 -6.19
N GLY A 155 -6.37 2.50 -6.04
CA GLY A 155 -7.22 2.47 -4.84
C GLY A 155 -8.08 1.19 -4.79
N GLU A 156 -8.57 0.87 -3.60
CA GLU A 156 -9.25 -0.38 -3.31
C GLU A 156 -10.49 -0.62 -4.19
N LEU A 157 -11.18 0.45 -4.58
CA LEU A 157 -12.43 0.40 -5.33
C LEU A 157 -12.26 0.48 -6.86
N GLY A 158 -11.01 0.47 -7.37
CA GLY A 158 -10.72 0.39 -8.82
C GLY A 158 -10.37 1.72 -9.50
N GLN A 159 -10.10 2.78 -8.72
CA GLN A 159 -9.63 4.06 -9.23
C GLN A 159 -8.11 4.05 -9.39
N LEU A 160 -7.66 4.50 -10.55
CA LEU A 160 -6.25 4.66 -10.87
C LEU A 160 -5.88 6.15 -10.82
N MET A 161 -4.83 6.48 -10.09
CA MET A 161 -4.41 7.85 -9.84
C MET A 161 -2.92 8.01 -10.03
N TRP A 162 -2.51 9.12 -10.63
CA TRP A 162 -1.15 9.62 -10.47
C TRP A 162 -1.12 10.54 -9.26
N MET A 163 -0.17 10.30 -8.35
CA MET A 163 -0.01 11.07 -7.13
C MET A 163 1.41 11.61 -7.02
N ASP A 164 1.51 12.91 -6.76
CA ASP A 164 2.74 13.53 -6.27
C ASP A 164 2.75 13.41 -4.74
N LEU A 165 3.71 12.65 -4.21
CA LEU A 165 3.86 12.38 -2.79
C LEU A 165 5.12 13.06 -2.26
N THR A 166 4.97 13.84 -1.19
CA THR A 166 6.06 14.55 -0.52
C THR A 166 5.85 14.61 0.99
N PRO A 167 6.87 14.96 1.79
CA PRO A 167 6.70 15.18 3.22
C PRO A 167 5.77 16.35 3.58
N LYS A 168 5.41 17.19 2.61
CA LYS A 168 4.48 18.31 2.79
C LYS A 168 3.01 17.92 2.56
N GLY A 169 2.76 16.72 2.04
CA GLY A 169 1.43 16.23 1.69
C GLY A 169 1.42 15.50 0.35
N TYR A 170 0.21 15.28 -0.15
CA TYR A 170 -0.03 14.63 -1.44
C TYR A 170 -0.79 15.55 -2.40
N LYS A 171 -0.70 15.25 -3.70
CA LYS A 171 -1.55 15.83 -4.73
C LYS A 171 -1.93 14.76 -5.76
N ILE A 172 -3.22 14.59 -6.01
CA ILE A 172 -3.71 13.79 -7.14
C ILE A 172 -3.56 14.64 -8.41
N THR A 173 -2.69 14.23 -9.33
CA THR A 173 -2.43 14.97 -10.57
C THR A 173 -3.36 14.53 -11.69
N GLN A 174 -3.72 13.25 -11.71
CA GLN A 174 -4.69 12.66 -12.63
C GLN A 174 -5.42 11.52 -11.93
N ARG A 175 -6.70 11.32 -12.27
CA ARG A 175 -7.51 10.20 -11.79
C ARG A 175 -8.38 9.66 -12.91
N SER A 176 -8.53 8.34 -12.96
CA SER A 176 -9.51 7.65 -13.79
C SER A 176 -10.18 6.53 -13.00
N SER A 177 -11.49 6.36 -13.18
CA SER A 177 -12.24 5.25 -12.59
C SER A 177 -12.35 4.13 -13.60
N LEU A 178 -11.54 3.08 -13.42
CA LEU A 178 -11.42 2.02 -14.42
C LEU A 178 -12.60 1.03 -14.36
N PHE A 179 -13.06 0.80 -13.14
CA PHE A 179 -14.21 -0.01 -12.77
C PHE A 179 -14.58 0.33 -11.34
N LEU A 180 -15.75 -0.14 -10.88
CA LEU A 180 -16.04 -0.24 -9.46
C LEU A 180 -15.87 -1.68 -9.00
N ALA A 181 -15.21 -1.88 -7.86
CA ALA A 181 -15.06 -3.17 -7.22
C ALA A 181 -15.17 -3.02 -5.70
N ARG A 182 -15.47 -4.12 -5.01
CA ARG A 182 -15.34 -4.17 -3.55
C ARG A 182 -13.88 -4.30 -3.10
N GLU A 183 -13.04 -4.91 -3.94
CA GLU A 183 -11.64 -5.17 -3.64
C GLU A 183 -10.78 -5.21 -4.91
N SER A 184 -9.71 -4.42 -4.91
CA SER A 184 -8.72 -4.32 -6.00
C SER A 184 -7.31 -4.54 -5.46
N TRP A 185 -7.11 -5.67 -4.76
CA TRP A 185 -5.87 -5.94 -4.01
C TRP A 185 -4.70 -6.47 -4.85
N CYS A 186 -4.91 -6.66 -6.16
CA CYS A 186 -3.81 -7.03 -7.07
C CYS A 186 -3.07 -5.76 -7.50
N PRO A 187 -1.76 -5.64 -7.23
CA PRO A 187 -1.01 -4.43 -7.59
C PRO A 187 -0.94 -4.24 -9.11
N PRO A 188 -0.97 -2.98 -9.60
CA PRO A 188 -0.75 -2.69 -11.01
C PRO A 188 0.68 -3.05 -11.42
N VAL A 189 0.85 -3.56 -12.64
CA VAL A 189 2.17 -3.93 -13.18
C VAL A 189 2.39 -3.24 -14.52
N ILE A 190 3.57 -2.65 -14.71
CA ILE A 190 4.00 -2.14 -16.01
C ILE A 190 5.04 -3.08 -16.61
N SER A 191 4.84 -3.46 -17.87
CA SER A 191 5.82 -4.22 -18.66
C SER A 191 5.87 -3.68 -20.08
N ARG A 192 7.06 -3.28 -20.54
CA ARG A 192 7.30 -2.74 -21.89
C ARG A 192 6.35 -1.58 -22.28
N GLY A 193 6.01 -0.73 -21.30
CA GLY A 193 5.09 0.41 -21.49
C GLY A 193 3.60 0.03 -21.54
N LEU A 194 3.25 -1.22 -21.24
CA LEU A 194 1.87 -1.66 -21.07
C LEU A 194 1.56 -1.77 -19.58
N LEU A 195 0.45 -1.17 -19.14
CA LEU A 195 -0.05 -1.24 -17.78
C LEU A 195 -1.13 -2.32 -17.67
N TYR A 196 -0.91 -3.28 -16.77
CA TYR A 196 -1.81 -4.38 -16.49
C TYR A 196 -2.49 -4.19 -15.14
N ILE A 197 -3.82 -4.31 -15.12
CA ILE A 197 -4.65 -4.15 -13.92
C ILE A 197 -5.67 -5.28 -13.86
N SER A 198 -5.73 -5.97 -12.73
CA SER A 198 -6.73 -7.02 -12.50
C SER A 198 -7.98 -6.46 -11.86
N GLN A 199 -9.12 -6.62 -12.53
CA GLN A 199 -10.43 -6.52 -11.92
C GLN A 199 -10.82 -7.89 -11.38
N ASN A 200 -10.74 -8.08 -10.06
CA ASN A 200 -10.97 -9.39 -9.44
C ASN A 200 -12.46 -9.72 -9.28
N MET A 201 -13.31 -8.70 -9.20
CA MET A 201 -14.73 -8.84 -8.88
C MET A 201 -15.63 -8.23 -9.96
N ARG A 202 -16.85 -8.75 -10.07
CA ARG A 202 -17.87 -8.18 -10.97
C ARG A 202 -18.17 -6.75 -10.57
N ASP A 203 -18.18 -5.85 -11.54
CA ASP A 203 -18.54 -4.45 -11.31
C ASP A 203 -20.02 -4.34 -10.90
N PRO A 204 -20.35 -3.75 -9.75
CA PRO A 204 -21.72 -3.69 -9.26
C PRO A 204 -22.62 -2.79 -10.10
N VAL A 205 -22.05 -1.82 -10.82
CA VAL A 205 -22.77 -0.85 -11.66
C VAL A 205 -22.85 -1.34 -13.10
N THR A 206 -21.70 -1.59 -13.73
CA THR A 206 -21.64 -1.95 -15.15
C THR A 206 -21.92 -3.44 -15.41
N ARG A 207 -21.91 -4.27 -14.36
CA ARG A 207 -22.03 -5.75 -14.42
C ARG A 207 -20.91 -6.43 -15.21
N SER A 208 -19.85 -5.71 -15.57
CA SER A 208 -18.63 -6.25 -16.17
C SER A 208 -18.07 -7.41 -15.35
N SER A 209 -17.74 -8.52 -16.00
CA SER A 209 -17.10 -9.68 -15.33
C SER A 209 -15.65 -9.38 -14.92
N PRO A 210 -15.09 -10.15 -13.96
CA PRO A 210 -13.66 -10.12 -13.67
C PRO A 210 -12.82 -10.26 -14.95
N ARG A 211 -11.72 -9.50 -15.04
CA ARG A 211 -10.88 -9.42 -16.24
C ARG A 211 -9.51 -8.82 -15.93
N LEU A 212 -8.54 -9.16 -16.76
CA LEU A 212 -7.26 -8.44 -16.85
C LEU A 212 -7.42 -7.33 -17.89
N ILE A 213 -7.12 -6.09 -17.48
CA ILE A 213 -7.19 -4.90 -18.33
C ILE A 213 -5.77 -4.49 -18.69
N CYS A 214 -5.54 -4.17 -19.96
CA CYS A 214 -4.25 -3.72 -20.48
C CYS A 214 -4.41 -2.33 -21.09
N TYR A 215 -3.66 -1.35 -20.58
CA TYR A 215 -3.58 0.01 -21.12
C TYR A 215 -2.22 0.21 -21.79
N ASP A 216 -2.21 0.89 -22.95
CA ASP A 216 -0.99 1.22 -23.67
C ASP A 216 -0.50 2.62 -23.25
N LEU A 217 0.56 2.68 -22.43
CA LEU A 217 1.16 3.94 -21.97
C LEU A 217 2.19 4.49 -22.96
N ARG A 218 2.43 3.82 -24.09
CA ARG A 218 3.45 4.23 -25.09
C ARG A 218 2.93 5.32 -26.02
N ARG A 219 1.60 5.51 -26.09
CA ARG A 219 0.97 6.49 -26.97
C ARG A 219 0.52 7.67 -26.13
N ARG A 220 1.11 8.84 -26.41
CA ARG A 220 0.66 10.14 -25.91
C ARG A 220 -0.43 10.70 -26.81
#